data_AF-A0A962DPA6-F1
#
_entry.id   AF-A0A962DPA6-F1
#
_cell.length_a   1.000
_cell.length_b   1.000
_cell.length_c   1.000
_cell.angle_alpha   90.00
_cell.angle_beta   90.00
_cell.angle_gamma   90.00
#
_symmetry.space_group_name_H-M   'P 1'
#
loop_
_entity.id
_entity.type
_entity.pdbx_description
1 polymer ?
#
loop_
_entity_poly.entity_id
_entity_poly.type
_entity_poly.pdbx_seq_one_letter_code
_entity_poly.pdbx_strand_id
1 'polypeptide(L)'
;MRIWMRLGLLLCSILAFHPARAQTTPDPVNLTALWYDQSQAGHGLNVVHQGSILFAAWYVYGADGKVLWMISAATRQADGRYVGAVNSFDGVPFSQIANAQANTSTHARGEARISLDADGKLVFDYTLDNISQVRRLERAALVANPPTCTFVTGSRVSASNYTDVWWRQSESGWGISIIHQGDLIFIAWYTYGADGKAMWVTGLATRQADGSFSGELNRPASGTPFNMINGPATSFPVPTVGSFTLSFSDGETGNFSYTLDGSTQSKAITRLVFVGETTPVSVCADSTGGGGGGGGGASLAVCDPGFNAGDFRTSLPNNGVGEVTERVVGPGTFQGQSVTVLEQFDGNGTLTNRYYQQVTPTEYLTLGNEAFQNGAVVLTTVFNPPARFIRVPAINETYTVSYTGTSNGSGLSYTTQYQETIKREADEVKTATAGTFNSCKFKRNIVTTTFGVTATVDMDLWLAPQVGTIYTRATTSTPGAPPQVLIDLQRARVNGVDFP
;
A
#
# COMPACT_ATOMS: atom_id res chain seq x y z
N MET A 1 22.63 -21.58 -21.81
CA MET A 1 22.34 -20.79 -20.60
C MET A 1 22.77 -19.32 -20.83
N ARG A 2 22.16 -18.64 -21.81
CA ARG A 2 22.46 -17.25 -22.26
C ARG A 2 21.34 -16.78 -23.22
N ILE A 3 20.13 -16.49 -22.73
CA ILE A 3 19.01 -15.93 -23.54
C ILE A 3 18.20 -14.83 -22.81
N TRP A 4 18.35 -14.64 -21.50
CA TRP A 4 17.46 -13.78 -20.68
C TRP A 4 17.74 -12.26 -20.69
N MET A 5 18.44 -11.70 -21.67
CA MET A 5 18.87 -10.29 -21.63
C MET A 5 18.42 -9.43 -22.83
N ARG A 6 17.45 -9.89 -23.64
CA ARG A 6 17.00 -9.14 -24.84
C ARG A 6 15.50 -8.82 -24.93
N LEU A 7 14.67 -9.19 -23.96
CA LEU A 7 13.23 -8.85 -23.99
C LEU A 7 12.82 -7.62 -23.15
N GLY A 8 13.76 -6.95 -22.48
CA GLY A 8 13.52 -5.67 -21.81
C GLY A 8 13.57 -4.44 -22.73
N LEU A 9 13.87 -4.60 -24.03
CA LEU A 9 14.41 -3.53 -24.90
C LEU A 9 13.45 -2.39 -25.33
N LEU A 10 12.23 -2.31 -24.79
CA LEU A 10 11.38 -1.10 -24.90
C LEU A 10 11.12 -0.39 -23.56
N LEU A 11 11.47 -1.00 -22.43
CA LEU A 11 11.70 -0.28 -21.16
C LEU A 11 13.20 -0.04 -20.90
N CYS A 12 14.10 -0.80 -21.54
CA CYS A 12 15.54 -0.73 -21.29
C CYS A 12 16.25 0.40 -22.05
N SER A 13 15.64 0.97 -23.09
CA SER A 13 16.11 2.22 -23.71
C SER A 13 15.81 3.47 -22.85
N ILE A 14 15.09 3.30 -21.72
CA ILE A 14 14.79 4.35 -20.72
C ILE A 14 15.77 4.26 -19.53
N LEU A 15 16.68 3.28 -19.48
CA LEU A 15 17.59 3.00 -18.35
C LEU A 15 19.06 3.29 -18.68
N ALA A 16 19.37 4.50 -19.15
CA ALA A 16 20.77 4.97 -19.19
C ALA A 16 21.22 5.35 -17.76
N PHE A 17 21.95 4.43 -17.12
CA PHE A 17 22.41 4.54 -15.73
C PHE A 17 23.40 5.68 -15.48
N HIS A 18 23.16 6.44 -14.40
CA HIS A 18 24.23 6.81 -13.48
C HIS A 18 24.41 5.68 -12.47
N PRO A 19 25.61 5.41 -11.93
CA PRO A 19 25.83 4.36 -10.95
C PRO A 19 25.27 4.81 -9.59
N ALA A 20 23.95 4.80 -9.44
CA ALA A 20 23.32 4.83 -8.13
C ALA A 20 23.56 3.47 -7.48
N ARG A 21 24.13 3.45 -6.26
CA ARG A 21 24.20 2.24 -5.44
C ARG A 21 22.79 1.65 -5.38
N ALA A 22 22.63 0.43 -5.88
CA ALA A 22 21.38 -0.31 -5.78
C ALA A 22 21.00 -0.38 -4.30
N GLN A 23 19.90 0.26 -3.92
CA GLN A 23 19.34 0.11 -2.59
C GLN A 23 18.85 -1.34 -2.48
N THR A 24 19.53 -2.14 -1.67
CA THR A 24 19.24 -3.57 -1.49
C THR A 24 18.06 -3.81 -0.54
N THR A 25 17.59 -2.77 0.15
CA THR A 25 16.40 -2.82 1.00
C THR A 25 15.17 -2.37 0.21
N PRO A 26 14.10 -3.19 0.12
CA PRO A 26 12.84 -2.74 -0.46
C PRO A 26 12.34 -1.49 0.25
N ASP A 27 11.59 -0.69 -0.48
CA ASP A 27 10.97 0.48 0.12
C ASP A 27 10.05 0.08 1.27
N PRO A 28 10.03 0.81 2.40
CA PRO A 28 9.32 0.37 3.59
C PRO A 28 7.79 0.51 3.45
N VAL A 29 7.31 1.13 2.36
CA VAL A 29 5.89 1.30 2.05
C VAL A 29 5.60 0.85 0.62
N ASN A 30 4.55 0.05 0.45
CA ASN A 30 4.07 -0.37 -0.86
C ASN A 30 3.01 0.61 -1.39
N LEU A 31 3.26 1.17 -2.59
CA LEU A 31 2.41 2.19 -3.21
C LEU A 31 1.44 1.62 -4.25
N THR A 32 1.36 0.30 -4.34
CA THR A 32 0.48 -0.38 -5.30
C THR A 32 -0.97 -0.10 -4.96
N ALA A 33 -1.66 0.60 -5.86
CA ALA A 33 -3.09 0.92 -5.78
C ALA A 33 -3.54 1.71 -7.01
N LEU A 34 -4.86 1.91 -7.11
CA LEU A 34 -5.43 3.03 -7.84
C LEU A 34 -5.46 4.26 -6.94
N TRP A 35 -4.92 5.36 -7.45
CA TRP A 35 -4.88 6.66 -6.79
C TRP A 35 -5.72 7.67 -7.57
N TYR A 36 -6.63 8.37 -6.90
CA TYR A 36 -7.52 9.33 -7.54
C TYR A 36 -7.95 10.44 -6.58
N ASP A 37 -8.54 11.50 -7.13
CA ASP A 37 -9.23 12.52 -6.35
C ASP A 37 -10.72 12.40 -6.64
N GLN A 38 -11.52 12.10 -5.62
CA GLN A 38 -12.96 11.91 -5.76
C GLN A 38 -13.67 13.17 -6.23
N SER A 39 -13.17 14.36 -5.88
CA SER A 39 -13.71 15.63 -6.38
C SER A 39 -13.42 15.86 -7.87
N GLN A 40 -12.43 15.13 -8.41
CA GLN A 40 -12.00 15.16 -9.81
C GLN A 40 -12.27 13.83 -10.53
N ALA A 41 -13.38 13.16 -10.20
CA ALA A 41 -13.70 11.85 -10.77
C ALA A 41 -13.63 11.82 -12.30
N GLY A 42 -13.13 10.72 -12.88
CA GLY A 42 -13.03 10.54 -14.34
C GLY A 42 -11.61 10.41 -14.89
N HIS A 43 -10.60 10.49 -14.03
CA HIS A 43 -9.21 10.17 -14.32
C HIS A 43 -8.55 9.54 -13.07
N GLY A 44 -7.34 9.01 -13.19
CA GLY A 44 -6.64 8.43 -12.05
C GLY A 44 -5.30 7.81 -12.42
N LEU A 45 -4.51 7.53 -11.40
CA LEU A 45 -3.17 6.97 -11.53
C LEU A 45 -3.14 5.56 -10.94
N ASN A 46 -2.96 4.56 -11.80
CA ASN A 46 -2.64 3.22 -11.34
C ASN A 46 -1.15 3.14 -11.06
N VAL A 47 -0.78 2.67 -9.88
CA VAL A 47 0.61 2.47 -9.47
C VAL A 47 0.81 1.00 -9.14
N VAL A 48 1.88 0.42 -9.65
CA VAL A 48 2.40 -0.89 -9.23
C VAL A 48 3.85 -0.73 -8.81
N HIS A 49 4.18 -1.24 -7.63
CA HIS A 49 5.49 -1.10 -7.02
C HIS A 49 6.28 -2.42 -7.11
N GLN A 50 7.46 -2.40 -7.73
CA GLN A 50 8.38 -3.54 -7.70
C GLN A 50 9.80 -3.02 -7.42
N GLY A 51 10.42 -3.49 -6.34
CA GLY A 51 11.73 -3.02 -5.88
C GLY A 51 11.75 -1.53 -5.59
N SER A 52 12.51 -0.79 -6.40
CA SER A 52 12.65 0.68 -6.32
C SER A 52 12.01 1.38 -7.52
N ILE A 53 11.08 0.71 -8.21
CA ILE A 53 10.42 1.20 -9.41
C ILE A 53 8.91 1.26 -9.16
N LEU A 54 8.31 2.41 -9.45
CA LEU A 54 6.88 2.56 -9.64
C LEU A 54 6.55 2.53 -11.13
N PHE A 55 5.81 1.52 -11.55
CA PHE A 55 5.10 1.57 -12.82
C PHE A 55 3.82 2.37 -12.59
N ALA A 56 3.77 3.56 -13.17
CA ALA A 56 2.67 4.50 -13.05
C ALA A 56 1.95 4.61 -14.39
N ALA A 57 0.70 4.16 -14.46
CA ALA A 57 -0.13 4.23 -15.65
C ALA A 57 -1.29 5.19 -15.41
N TRP A 58 -1.25 6.32 -16.12
CA TRP A 58 -2.17 7.43 -15.94
C TRP A 58 -3.17 7.45 -17.09
N TYR A 59 -4.47 7.35 -16.76
CA TYR A 59 -5.56 7.54 -17.72
C TYR A 59 -6.15 8.94 -17.56
N VAL A 60 -6.17 9.71 -18.64
CA VAL A 60 -6.54 11.14 -18.67
C VAL A 60 -7.06 11.54 -20.06
N TYR A 61 -7.15 12.84 -20.35
CA TYR A 61 -7.59 13.40 -21.62
C TYR A 61 -6.54 14.36 -22.19
N GLY A 62 -6.33 14.26 -23.51
CA GLY A 62 -5.47 15.16 -24.26
C GLY A 62 -6.04 16.58 -24.37
N ALA A 63 -5.27 17.49 -24.98
CA ALA A 63 -5.72 18.86 -25.24
C ALA A 63 -6.96 18.94 -26.15
N ASP A 64 -7.19 17.90 -26.95
CA ASP A 64 -8.36 17.72 -27.81
C ASP A 64 -9.55 17.06 -27.08
N GLY A 65 -9.42 16.78 -25.77
CA GLY A 65 -10.44 16.12 -24.97
C GLY A 65 -10.59 14.62 -25.24
N LYS A 66 -9.75 14.04 -26.12
CA LYS A 66 -9.77 12.59 -26.36
C LYS A 66 -9.13 11.84 -25.21
N VAL A 67 -9.62 10.63 -24.96
CA VAL A 67 -9.00 9.69 -24.03
C VAL A 67 -7.53 9.47 -24.41
N LEU A 68 -6.66 9.54 -23.41
CA LEU A 68 -5.22 9.43 -23.56
C LEU A 68 -4.68 8.67 -22.35
N TRP A 69 -3.74 7.76 -22.60
CA TRP A 69 -2.99 7.15 -21.52
C TRP A 69 -1.50 7.46 -21.64
N MET A 70 -0.86 7.50 -20.48
CA MET A 70 0.57 7.71 -20.35
C MET A 70 1.14 6.73 -19.33
N ILE A 71 2.41 6.37 -19.51
CA ILE A 71 3.14 5.51 -18.59
C ILE A 71 4.43 6.19 -18.15
N SER A 72 4.78 6.01 -16.89
CA SER A 72 6.11 6.25 -16.36
C SER A 72 6.62 5.02 -15.60
N ALA A 73 7.90 4.71 -15.76
CA ALA A 73 8.64 3.82 -14.88
C ALA A 73 9.52 4.69 -13.98
N ALA A 74 8.95 5.16 -12.87
CA ALA A 74 9.62 6.12 -11.99
C ALA A 74 10.53 5.39 -11.00
N THR A 75 11.78 5.85 -10.90
CA THR A 75 12.81 5.22 -10.06
C THR A 75 13.00 6.00 -8.77
N ARG A 76 13.23 5.27 -7.67
CA ARG A 76 13.45 5.86 -6.36
C ARG A 76 14.70 6.74 -6.33
N GLN A 77 14.55 7.95 -5.80
CA GLN A 77 15.61 8.94 -5.58
C GLN A 77 16.05 8.95 -4.12
N ALA A 78 17.22 9.54 -3.85
CA ALA A 78 17.79 9.65 -2.51
C ALA A 78 16.92 10.47 -1.54
N ASP A 79 16.12 11.40 -2.05
CA ASP A 79 15.23 12.25 -1.27
C ASP A 79 13.87 11.60 -0.96
N GLY A 80 13.65 10.35 -1.39
CA GLY A 80 12.41 9.62 -1.14
C GLY A 80 11.42 9.63 -2.30
N ARG A 81 11.58 10.52 -3.28
CA ARG A 81 10.65 10.63 -4.42
C ARG A 81 10.95 9.57 -5.48
N TYR A 82 9.98 9.26 -6.32
CA TYR A 82 10.20 8.48 -7.53
C TYR A 82 10.14 9.41 -8.73
N VAL A 83 11.12 9.32 -9.61
CA VAL A 83 11.23 10.19 -10.78
C VAL A 83 11.42 9.34 -12.04
N GLY A 84 10.68 9.66 -13.09
CA GLY A 84 10.79 8.95 -14.37
C GLY A 84 10.18 9.72 -15.53
N ALA A 85 10.67 9.43 -16.74
CA ALA A 85 10.10 9.96 -17.97
C ALA A 85 8.64 9.49 -18.13
N VAL A 86 7.80 10.36 -18.70
CA VAL A 86 6.42 10.06 -19.07
C VAL A 86 6.34 9.88 -20.57
N ASN A 87 5.72 8.79 -21.01
CA ASN A 87 5.55 8.45 -22.42
C ASN A 87 4.09 8.21 -22.77
N SER A 88 3.74 8.55 -24.01
CA SER A 88 2.49 8.13 -24.69
C SER A 88 2.84 7.37 -25.96
N PHE A 89 1.88 6.67 -26.57
CA PHE A 89 2.17 5.68 -27.62
C PHE A 89 1.12 5.75 -28.73
N ASP A 90 1.52 5.43 -29.96
CA ASP A 90 0.59 4.96 -30.99
C ASP A 90 0.78 3.46 -31.19
N GLY A 91 -0.21 2.80 -31.77
CA GLY A 91 -0.19 1.35 -31.91
C GLY A 91 -1.20 0.77 -32.86
N VAL A 92 -1.18 -0.55 -32.95
CA VAL A 92 -2.11 -1.36 -33.71
C VAL A 92 -3.47 -1.35 -33.01
N PRO A 93 -4.59 -1.06 -33.72
CA PRO A 93 -5.92 -1.08 -33.13
C PRO A 93 -6.21 -2.38 -32.38
N PHE A 94 -6.89 -2.28 -31.23
CA PHE A 94 -7.11 -3.43 -30.34
C PHE A 94 -7.66 -4.68 -31.05
N SER A 95 -8.57 -4.48 -32.01
CA SER A 95 -9.22 -5.56 -32.79
C SER A 95 -8.27 -6.28 -33.75
N GLN A 96 -7.09 -5.71 -34.02
CA GLN A 96 -6.08 -6.23 -34.95
C GLN A 96 -4.82 -6.74 -34.23
N ILE A 97 -4.68 -6.50 -32.92
CA ILE A 97 -3.54 -7.02 -32.16
C ILE A 97 -3.60 -8.56 -32.15
N ALA A 98 -2.58 -9.22 -32.68
CA ALA A 98 -2.51 -10.67 -32.77
C ALA A 98 -1.07 -11.20 -32.74
N ASN A 99 -0.59 -11.64 -31.56
CA ASN A 99 0.72 -12.29 -31.37
C ASN A 99 1.93 -11.51 -31.92
N ALA A 100 1.83 -10.18 -31.94
CA ALA A 100 2.90 -9.29 -32.36
C ALA A 100 2.85 -8.00 -31.53
N GLN A 101 3.97 -7.28 -31.49
CA GLN A 101 4.10 -6.01 -30.79
C GLN A 101 2.96 -5.05 -31.20
N ALA A 102 2.28 -4.50 -30.20
CA ALA A 102 1.12 -3.65 -30.38
C ALA A 102 1.49 -2.17 -30.50
N ASN A 103 2.49 -1.68 -29.76
CA ASN A 103 2.92 -0.28 -29.91
C ASN A 103 3.80 -0.11 -31.16
N THR A 104 3.54 0.93 -31.94
CA THR A 104 4.27 1.24 -33.18
C THR A 104 5.18 2.46 -33.01
N SER A 105 4.82 3.39 -32.11
CA SER A 105 5.63 4.57 -31.80
C SER A 105 5.57 4.90 -30.31
N THR A 106 6.60 5.58 -29.82
CA THR A 106 6.68 6.10 -28.45
C THR A 106 6.98 7.58 -28.52
N HIS A 107 6.20 8.36 -27.80
CA HIS A 107 6.31 9.81 -27.72
C HIS A 107 6.68 10.19 -26.29
N ALA A 108 7.88 10.71 -26.08
CA ALA A 108 8.26 11.31 -24.81
C ALA A 108 7.43 12.56 -24.56
N ARG A 109 6.80 12.65 -23.39
CA ARG A 109 5.87 13.74 -23.02
C ARG A 109 6.39 14.61 -21.88
N GLY A 110 7.31 14.09 -21.08
CA GLY A 110 7.97 14.84 -20.02
C GLY A 110 8.39 13.96 -18.86
N GLU A 111 8.13 14.40 -17.62
CA GLU A 111 8.61 13.75 -16.41
C GLU A 111 7.53 13.70 -15.33
N ALA A 112 7.47 12.59 -14.60
CA ALA A 112 6.65 12.38 -13.41
C ALA A 112 7.53 12.37 -12.17
N ARG A 113 7.05 12.98 -11.10
CA ARG A 113 7.61 12.87 -9.75
C ARG A 113 6.50 12.44 -8.81
N ILE A 114 6.70 11.31 -8.14
CA ILE A 114 5.73 10.69 -7.26
C ILE A 114 6.30 10.65 -5.85
N SER A 115 5.55 11.17 -4.90
CA SER A 115 5.88 11.05 -3.48
C SER A 115 4.63 10.74 -2.66
N LEU A 116 4.84 10.48 -1.38
CA LEU A 116 3.77 10.23 -0.43
C LEU A 116 3.91 11.27 0.68
N ASP A 117 2.87 12.07 0.87
CA ASP A 117 2.82 13.02 1.97
C ASP A 117 2.50 12.30 3.28
N ALA A 118 2.81 12.95 4.40
CA ALA A 118 2.58 12.40 5.74
C ALA A 118 1.10 12.03 5.98
N ASP A 119 0.15 12.61 5.24
CA ASP A 119 -1.29 12.32 5.34
C ASP A 119 -1.72 11.11 4.48
N GLY A 120 -0.75 10.41 3.87
CA GLY A 120 -0.97 9.23 3.05
C GLY A 120 -1.46 9.53 1.64
N LYS A 121 -1.59 10.80 1.28
CA LYS A 121 -1.93 11.18 -0.09
C LYS A 121 -0.71 11.06 -0.98
N LEU A 122 -0.90 10.44 -2.13
CA LEU A 122 0.12 10.40 -3.17
C LEU A 122 0.18 11.76 -3.83
N VAL A 123 1.34 12.39 -3.82
CA VAL A 123 1.61 13.61 -4.57
C VAL A 123 2.15 13.20 -5.93
N PHE A 124 1.39 13.52 -6.97
CA PHE A 124 1.76 13.30 -8.36
C PHE A 124 2.06 14.65 -8.99
N ASP A 125 3.34 15.01 -9.00
CA ASP A 125 3.85 16.14 -9.77
C ASP A 125 4.21 15.65 -11.16
N TYR A 126 3.87 16.43 -12.19
CA TYR A 126 4.33 16.14 -13.54
C TYR A 126 4.59 17.40 -14.33
N THR A 127 5.49 17.29 -15.29
CA THR A 127 5.66 18.25 -16.36
C THR A 127 5.38 17.53 -17.68
N LEU A 128 4.39 17.99 -18.43
CA LEU A 128 4.01 17.46 -19.74
C LEU A 128 4.01 18.57 -20.77
N ASP A 129 4.78 18.43 -21.85
CA ASP A 129 4.79 19.39 -22.96
C ASP A 129 4.94 20.86 -22.46
N ASN A 130 5.81 21.08 -21.46
CA ASN A 130 6.06 22.34 -20.72
C ASN A 130 4.96 22.81 -19.75
N ILE A 131 3.91 22.02 -19.52
CA ILE A 131 2.86 22.30 -18.54
C ILE A 131 3.16 21.52 -17.26
N SER A 132 3.31 22.21 -16.15
CA SER A 132 3.49 21.58 -14.84
C SER A 132 2.20 21.60 -14.03
N GLN A 133 1.95 20.52 -13.30
CA GLN A 133 0.79 20.35 -12.44
C GLN A 133 1.17 19.49 -11.24
N VAL A 134 0.42 19.67 -10.16
CA VAL A 134 0.50 18.86 -8.95
C VAL A 134 -0.89 18.32 -8.66
N ARG A 135 -0.97 17.04 -8.32
CA ARG A 135 -2.21 16.40 -7.86
C ARG A 135 -1.95 15.64 -6.57
N ARG A 136 -2.82 15.82 -5.58
CA ARG A 136 -2.83 15.02 -4.35
C ARG A 136 -3.94 13.99 -4.48
N LEU A 137 -3.57 12.72 -4.50
CA LEU A 137 -4.45 11.61 -4.81
C LEU A 137 -4.62 10.72 -3.58
N GLU A 138 -5.81 10.19 -3.39
CA GLU A 138 -6.16 9.26 -2.34
C GLU A 138 -6.23 7.83 -2.90
N ARG A 139 -5.95 6.85 -2.03
CA ARG A 139 -6.04 5.43 -2.37
C ARG A 139 -7.50 5.03 -2.54
N ALA A 140 -7.83 4.35 -3.64
CA ALA A 140 -9.17 3.86 -3.87
C ALA A 140 -9.54 2.68 -2.96
N ALA A 141 -10.68 2.79 -2.29
CA ALA A 141 -11.35 1.73 -1.55
C ALA A 141 -12.69 1.42 -2.24
N LEU A 142 -12.80 0.23 -2.84
CA LEU A 142 -13.99 -0.28 -3.52
C LEU A 142 -14.88 -1.11 -2.57
N VAL A 143 -14.32 -1.53 -1.44
CA VAL A 143 -14.97 -2.32 -0.40
C VAL A 143 -14.61 -1.76 0.98
N ALA A 144 -15.35 -2.15 2.01
CA ALA A 144 -15.14 -1.67 3.39
C ALA A 144 -13.79 -2.10 3.99
N ASN A 145 -13.18 -3.18 3.49
CA ASN A 145 -11.88 -3.69 3.95
C ASN A 145 -10.98 -3.97 2.75
N PRO A 146 -10.37 -2.94 2.14
CA PRO A 146 -9.49 -3.13 1.01
C PRO A 146 -8.23 -3.93 1.43
N PRO A 147 -7.66 -4.74 0.53
CA PRO A 147 -6.45 -5.51 0.81
C PRO A 147 -5.26 -4.59 1.05
N THR A 148 -4.33 -5.04 1.90
CA THR A 148 -3.02 -4.39 2.08
C THR A 148 -2.01 -5.01 1.13
N CYS A 149 -1.26 -4.18 0.42
CA CYS A 149 -0.17 -4.63 -0.43
C CYS A 149 1.16 -4.64 0.34
N THR A 150 1.92 -5.73 0.21
CA THR A 150 3.23 -5.94 0.84
C THR A 150 4.24 -6.43 -0.20
N PHE A 151 5.52 -6.49 0.16
CA PHE A 151 6.57 -6.98 -0.72
C PHE A 151 6.90 -8.46 -0.46
N VAL A 152 7.06 -9.23 -1.54
CA VAL A 152 7.52 -10.62 -1.51
C VAL A 152 8.59 -10.88 -2.55
N THR A 153 9.52 -11.79 -2.27
CA THR A 153 10.58 -12.26 -3.20
C THR A 153 10.30 -13.66 -3.76
N GLY A 154 9.15 -14.24 -3.43
CA GLY A 154 8.72 -15.55 -3.90
C GLY A 154 7.71 -15.47 -5.04
N SER A 155 7.43 -16.64 -5.64
CA SER A 155 6.34 -16.81 -6.61
C SER A 155 4.99 -16.37 -6.02
N ARG A 156 4.16 -15.70 -6.82
CA ARG A 156 2.77 -15.39 -6.48
C ARG A 156 1.78 -16.42 -7.01
N VAL A 157 2.21 -17.60 -7.45
CA VAL A 157 1.29 -18.68 -7.93
C VAL A 157 0.17 -18.97 -6.92
N SER A 158 0.45 -18.96 -5.61
CA SER A 158 -0.57 -19.20 -4.58
C SER A 158 -1.38 -17.96 -4.18
N ALA A 159 -1.11 -16.79 -4.75
CA ALA A 159 -1.84 -15.57 -4.43
C ALA A 159 -3.24 -15.60 -5.08
N SER A 160 -4.26 -15.28 -4.27
CA SER A 160 -5.66 -15.18 -4.71
C SER A 160 -6.11 -13.76 -5.02
N ASN A 161 -5.25 -12.76 -4.75
CA ASN A 161 -5.46 -11.38 -5.16
C ASN A 161 -4.65 -11.07 -6.42
N TYR A 162 -5.30 -10.42 -7.37
CA TYR A 162 -4.78 -10.22 -8.73
C TYR A 162 -4.36 -8.78 -9.00
N THR A 163 -4.26 -7.95 -7.95
CA THR A 163 -3.79 -6.56 -8.08
C THR A 163 -2.38 -6.53 -8.63
N ASP A 164 -2.25 -6.03 -9.86
CA ASP A 164 -0.99 -5.81 -10.60
C ASP A 164 -1.29 -5.20 -11.97
N VAL A 165 -0.25 -4.97 -12.78
CA VAL A 165 -0.37 -4.81 -14.22
C VAL A 165 -0.21 -6.17 -14.90
N TRP A 166 -1.13 -6.47 -15.80
CA TRP A 166 -1.18 -7.71 -16.57
C TRP A 166 -1.09 -7.40 -18.06
N TRP A 167 -0.44 -8.29 -18.80
CA TRP A 167 -0.16 -8.07 -20.23
C TRP A 167 0.05 -9.41 -20.93
N ARG A 168 0.20 -9.36 -22.25
CA ARG A 168 0.63 -10.50 -23.04
C ARG A 168 2.02 -10.25 -23.60
N GLN A 169 2.99 -11.05 -23.19
CA GLN A 169 4.41 -10.84 -23.52
C GLN A 169 4.69 -10.75 -25.03
N SER A 170 4.00 -11.57 -25.85
CA SER A 170 4.14 -11.54 -27.31
C SER A 170 3.50 -10.31 -27.98
N GLU A 171 2.72 -9.52 -27.24
CA GLU A 171 1.97 -8.36 -27.73
C GLU A 171 2.33 -7.08 -26.97
N SER A 172 3.62 -6.88 -26.69
CA SER A 172 4.13 -5.70 -25.98
C SER A 172 3.54 -4.39 -26.49
N GLY A 173 3.13 -3.50 -25.58
CA GLY A 173 2.60 -2.18 -25.91
C GLY A 173 1.15 -1.91 -25.48
N TRP A 174 0.45 -2.92 -24.97
CA TRP A 174 -0.84 -2.79 -24.28
C TRP A 174 -0.77 -3.50 -22.92
N GLY A 175 -1.71 -3.20 -22.02
CA GLY A 175 -1.78 -3.86 -20.72
C GLY A 175 -3.01 -3.48 -19.92
N ILE A 176 -3.29 -4.21 -18.84
CA ILE A 176 -4.44 -4.01 -17.96
C ILE A 176 -3.91 -3.79 -16.56
N SER A 177 -4.18 -2.62 -15.99
CA SER A 177 -4.05 -2.44 -14.54
C SER A 177 -5.26 -3.06 -13.86
N ILE A 178 -5.04 -3.93 -12.91
CA ILE A 178 -6.06 -4.63 -12.14
C ILE A 178 -5.95 -4.18 -10.68
N ILE A 179 -7.08 -3.78 -10.10
CA ILE A 179 -7.24 -3.56 -8.65
C ILE A 179 -8.31 -4.52 -8.16
N HIS A 180 -7.91 -5.50 -7.36
CA HIS A 180 -8.79 -6.54 -6.83
C HIS A 180 -9.03 -6.27 -5.34
N GLN A 181 -10.28 -6.03 -4.95
CA GLN A 181 -10.67 -5.86 -3.55
C GLN A 181 -11.95 -6.64 -3.26
N GLY A 182 -11.88 -7.66 -2.39
CA GLY A 182 -12.99 -8.57 -2.11
C GLY A 182 -13.49 -9.28 -3.37
N ASP A 183 -14.78 -9.15 -3.69
CA ASP A 183 -15.40 -9.74 -4.88
C ASP A 183 -15.43 -8.79 -6.09
N LEU A 184 -14.70 -7.67 -6.02
CA LEU A 184 -14.64 -6.66 -7.07
C LEU A 184 -13.26 -6.61 -7.71
N ILE A 185 -13.24 -6.52 -9.04
CA ILE A 185 -12.07 -6.14 -9.81
C ILE A 185 -12.39 -4.87 -10.61
N PHE A 186 -11.65 -3.80 -10.33
CA PHE A 186 -11.57 -2.66 -11.24
C PHE A 186 -10.42 -2.88 -12.22
N ILE A 187 -10.67 -2.59 -13.50
CA ILE A 187 -9.65 -2.58 -14.53
C ILE A 187 -9.49 -1.20 -15.17
N ALA A 188 -8.26 -0.88 -15.54
CA ALA A 188 -7.94 0.12 -16.56
C ALA A 188 -7.11 -0.56 -17.66
N TRP A 189 -7.72 -0.75 -18.81
CA TRP A 189 -7.10 -1.37 -19.98
C TRP A 189 -6.54 -0.29 -20.92
N TYR A 190 -5.23 -0.32 -21.12
CA TYR A 190 -4.47 0.56 -22.00
C TYR A 190 -4.28 -0.13 -23.35
N THR A 191 -4.82 0.45 -24.41
CA THR A 191 -4.79 -0.12 -25.77
C THR A 191 -4.87 0.99 -26.83
N TYR A 192 -5.23 0.66 -28.06
CA TYR A 192 -5.30 1.60 -29.18
C TYR A 192 -6.67 1.57 -29.88
N GLY A 193 -7.19 2.74 -30.20
CA GLY A 193 -8.41 2.92 -30.98
C GLY A 193 -8.25 2.52 -32.45
N ALA A 194 -9.33 2.60 -33.22
CA ALA A 194 -9.31 2.32 -34.67
C ALA A 194 -8.41 3.27 -35.48
N ASP A 195 -8.12 4.46 -34.94
CA ASP A 195 -7.18 5.44 -35.49
C ASP A 195 -5.72 5.19 -35.08
N GLY A 196 -5.45 4.10 -34.35
CA GLY A 196 -4.13 3.74 -33.84
C GLY A 196 -3.66 4.62 -32.67
N LYS A 197 -4.51 5.50 -32.14
CA LYS A 197 -4.16 6.37 -31.01
C LYS A 197 -4.38 5.67 -29.68
N ALA A 198 -3.53 6.01 -28.70
CA ALA A 198 -3.66 5.58 -27.32
C ALA A 198 -5.10 5.81 -26.81
N MET A 199 -5.69 4.76 -26.27
CA MET A 199 -7.03 4.75 -25.70
C MET A 199 -7.02 3.95 -24.41
N TRP A 200 -7.82 4.37 -23.43
CA TRP A 200 -8.08 3.58 -22.24
C TRP A 200 -9.56 3.18 -22.17
N VAL A 201 -9.81 2.04 -21.54
CA VAL A 201 -11.15 1.52 -21.25
C VAL A 201 -11.14 1.04 -19.80
N THR A 202 -12.16 1.38 -19.02
CA THR A 202 -12.29 0.92 -17.64
C THR A 202 -13.41 -0.10 -17.50
N GLY A 203 -13.42 -0.83 -16.41
CA GLY A 203 -14.51 -1.75 -16.09
C GLY A 203 -14.50 -2.12 -14.63
N LEU A 204 -15.68 -2.38 -14.08
CA LEU A 204 -15.85 -2.96 -12.74
C LEU A 204 -16.52 -4.31 -12.90
N ALA A 205 -15.84 -5.36 -12.48
CA ALA A 205 -16.32 -6.73 -12.56
C ALA A 205 -16.60 -7.29 -11.17
N THR A 206 -17.63 -8.13 -11.09
CA THR A 206 -17.97 -8.90 -9.89
C THR A 206 -17.54 -10.35 -10.05
N ARG A 207 -17.15 -10.99 -8.94
CA ARG A 207 -16.85 -12.42 -8.91
C ARG A 207 -18.11 -13.24 -9.26
N GLN A 208 -17.92 -14.21 -10.16
CA GLN A 208 -18.93 -15.16 -10.60
C GLN A 208 -18.82 -16.48 -9.82
N ALA A 209 -19.84 -17.34 -9.93
CA ALA A 209 -19.87 -18.63 -9.22
C ALA A 209 -18.72 -19.58 -9.61
N ASP A 210 -18.17 -19.45 -10.82
CA ASP A 210 -17.02 -20.22 -11.31
C ASP A 210 -15.66 -19.60 -10.92
N GLY A 211 -15.66 -18.50 -10.15
CA GLY A 211 -14.46 -17.78 -9.71
C GLY A 211 -13.91 -16.78 -10.72
N SER A 212 -14.46 -16.69 -11.93
CA SER A 212 -14.14 -15.63 -12.88
C SER A 212 -14.70 -14.28 -12.42
N PHE A 213 -14.26 -13.19 -13.05
CA PHE A 213 -14.76 -11.85 -12.81
C PHE A 213 -15.32 -11.29 -14.10
N SER A 214 -16.60 -10.91 -14.12
CA SER A 214 -17.26 -10.37 -15.32
C SER A 214 -17.92 -9.02 -15.05
N GLY A 215 -17.88 -8.14 -16.05
CA GLY A 215 -18.41 -6.79 -15.96
C GLY A 215 -18.53 -6.09 -17.30
N GLU A 216 -19.08 -4.88 -17.26
CA GLU A 216 -19.17 -3.99 -18.41
C GLU A 216 -17.83 -3.25 -18.64
N LEU A 217 -17.55 -2.93 -19.91
CA LEU A 217 -16.48 -2.04 -20.31
C LEU A 217 -17.06 -0.65 -20.56
N ASN A 218 -16.49 0.37 -19.91
CA ASN A 218 -16.91 1.76 -20.02
C ASN A 218 -15.78 2.60 -20.63
N ARG A 219 -16.15 3.50 -21.55
CA ARG A 219 -15.20 4.44 -22.18
C ARG A 219 -15.87 5.80 -22.35
N PRO A 220 -15.29 6.89 -21.81
CA PRO A 220 -15.79 8.23 -22.07
C PRO A 220 -15.72 8.59 -23.56
N ALA A 221 -16.69 9.37 -24.03
CA ALA A 221 -16.64 9.93 -25.38
C ALA A 221 -15.59 11.04 -25.51
N SER A 222 -15.44 11.84 -24.45
CA SER A 222 -14.45 12.91 -24.31
C SER A 222 -14.30 13.28 -22.83
N GLY A 223 -13.37 14.17 -22.51
CA GLY A 223 -13.22 14.72 -21.17
C GLY A 223 -12.45 16.03 -21.12
N THR A 224 -12.29 16.55 -19.91
CA THR A 224 -11.55 17.78 -19.61
C THR A 224 -10.05 17.52 -19.75
N PRO A 225 -9.33 18.29 -20.58
CA PRO A 225 -7.88 18.18 -20.73
C PRO A 225 -7.13 18.19 -19.39
N PHE A 226 -6.07 17.38 -19.28
CA PHE A 226 -5.34 17.13 -18.02
C PHE A 226 -4.96 18.39 -17.23
N ASN A 227 -4.63 19.48 -17.92
CA ASN A 227 -4.18 20.75 -17.35
C ASN A 227 -5.33 21.65 -16.87
N MET A 228 -6.59 21.29 -17.15
CA MET A 228 -7.78 22.08 -16.80
C MET A 228 -8.73 21.36 -15.83
N ILE A 229 -8.37 20.16 -15.37
CA ILE A 229 -9.19 19.40 -14.41
C ILE A 229 -9.23 20.12 -13.06
N ASN A 230 -10.41 20.63 -12.70
CA ASN A 230 -10.73 21.28 -11.42
C ASN A 230 -12.06 20.79 -10.82
N GLY A 231 -12.57 19.67 -11.35
CA GLY A 231 -13.83 19.00 -11.03
C GLY A 231 -13.89 17.70 -11.82
N PRO A 232 -15.08 17.09 -12.03
CA PRO A 232 -15.19 15.87 -12.83
C PRO A 232 -14.50 16.02 -14.20
N ALA A 233 -13.60 15.09 -14.51
CA ALA A 233 -12.83 15.11 -15.74
C ALA A 233 -13.61 14.57 -16.95
N THR A 234 -14.82 14.04 -16.74
CA THR A 234 -15.76 13.61 -17.79
C THR A 234 -17.19 13.73 -17.29
N SER A 235 -18.14 13.56 -18.21
CA SER A 235 -19.55 13.34 -17.88
C SER A 235 -19.81 11.91 -17.41
N PHE A 236 -20.75 11.78 -16.48
CA PHE A 236 -21.24 10.51 -15.94
C PHE A 236 -22.74 10.36 -16.24
N PRO A 237 -23.27 9.13 -16.38
CA PRO A 237 -22.55 7.85 -16.37
C PRO A 237 -21.64 7.69 -17.60
N VAL A 238 -20.52 7.00 -17.43
CA VAL A 238 -19.60 6.71 -18.54
C VAL A 238 -20.24 5.66 -19.47
N PRO A 239 -20.32 5.89 -20.79
CA PRO A 239 -20.97 4.97 -21.72
C PRO A 239 -20.38 3.55 -21.68
N THR A 240 -21.26 2.55 -21.69
CA THR A 240 -20.89 1.14 -21.88
C THR A 240 -20.60 0.87 -23.36
N VAL A 241 -19.42 0.32 -23.63
CA VAL A 241 -18.90 0.04 -24.98
C VAL A 241 -18.61 -1.45 -25.22
N GLY A 242 -18.96 -2.29 -24.24
CA GLY A 242 -18.64 -3.70 -24.28
C GLY A 242 -18.76 -4.41 -22.95
N SER A 243 -18.18 -5.60 -22.89
CA SER A 243 -18.10 -6.42 -21.69
C SER A 243 -16.78 -7.19 -21.66
N PHE A 244 -16.39 -7.65 -20.48
CA PHE A 244 -15.20 -8.46 -20.30
C PHE A 244 -15.38 -9.53 -19.22
N THR A 245 -14.54 -10.56 -19.32
CA THR A 245 -14.37 -11.59 -18.31
C THR A 245 -12.87 -11.82 -18.08
N LEU A 246 -12.46 -11.80 -16.81
CA LEU A 246 -11.14 -12.24 -16.35
C LEU A 246 -11.28 -13.60 -15.67
N SER A 247 -10.43 -14.54 -16.06
CA SER A 247 -10.28 -15.83 -15.39
C SER A 247 -8.81 -16.03 -15.06
N PHE A 248 -8.50 -16.50 -13.85
CA PHE A 248 -7.12 -16.68 -13.40
C PHE A 248 -6.88 -18.16 -13.12
N SER A 249 -5.81 -18.71 -13.68
CA SER A 249 -5.36 -20.07 -13.36
C SER A 249 -4.56 -20.09 -12.05
N ASP A 250 -3.84 -19.01 -11.77
CA ASP A 250 -3.08 -18.78 -10.54
C ASP A 250 -2.80 -17.28 -10.37
N GLY A 251 -2.03 -16.90 -9.35
CA GLY A 251 -1.66 -15.50 -9.13
C GLY A 251 -0.63 -14.93 -10.11
N GLU A 252 -0.21 -15.67 -11.15
CA GLU A 252 0.77 -15.24 -12.18
C GLU A 252 0.19 -15.23 -13.60
N THR A 253 -0.85 -16.03 -13.86
CA THR A 253 -1.39 -16.33 -15.18
C THR A 253 -2.91 -16.26 -15.21
N GLY A 254 -3.45 -15.75 -16.32
CA GLY A 254 -4.88 -15.64 -16.51
C GLY A 254 -5.27 -15.44 -17.98
N ASN A 255 -6.56 -15.21 -18.19
CA ASN A 255 -7.14 -14.99 -19.50
C ASN A 255 -8.14 -13.83 -19.44
N PHE A 256 -7.94 -12.87 -20.34
CA PHE A 256 -8.81 -11.71 -20.57
C PHE A 256 -9.61 -11.92 -21.85
N SER A 257 -10.90 -12.19 -21.69
CA SER A 257 -11.87 -12.26 -22.78
C SER A 257 -12.71 -10.99 -22.80
N TYR A 258 -12.95 -10.42 -23.97
CA TYR A 258 -13.73 -9.20 -24.07
C TYR A 258 -14.50 -9.10 -25.39
N THR A 259 -15.58 -8.33 -25.36
CA THR A 259 -16.21 -7.73 -26.52
C THR A 259 -16.11 -6.22 -26.37
N LEU A 260 -15.44 -5.53 -27.29
CA LEU A 260 -15.30 -4.07 -27.29
C LEU A 260 -15.67 -3.56 -28.69
N ASP A 261 -16.60 -2.60 -28.78
CA ASP A 261 -17.07 -2.03 -30.05
C ASP A 261 -17.45 -3.10 -31.10
N GLY A 262 -18.08 -4.19 -30.64
CA GLY A 262 -18.47 -5.33 -31.47
C GLY A 262 -17.35 -6.32 -31.85
N SER A 263 -16.09 -6.01 -31.53
CA SER A 263 -14.95 -6.92 -31.75
C SER A 263 -14.72 -7.80 -30.52
N THR A 264 -14.69 -9.11 -30.72
CA THR A 264 -14.48 -10.11 -29.66
C THR A 264 -13.08 -10.72 -29.76
N GLN A 265 -12.34 -10.75 -28.65
CA GLN A 265 -11.08 -11.48 -28.56
C GLN A 265 -10.91 -12.13 -27.18
N SER A 266 -9.96 -13.07 -27.12
CA SER A 266 -9.50 -13.69 -25.88
C SER A 266 -7.99 -13.72 -25.85
N LYS A 267 -7.40 -13.27 -24.73
CA LYS A 267 -5.96 -13.08 -24.56
C LYS A 267 -5.49 -13.79 -23.30
N ALA A 268 -4.59 -14.75 -23.46
CA ALA A 268 -3.77 -15.22 -22.34
C ALA A 268 -2.87 -14.08 -21.86
N ILE A 269 -2.93 -13.79 -20.57
CA ILE A 269 -2.21 -12.71 -19.91
C ILE A 269 -1.38 -13.26 -18.74
N THR A 270 -0.28 -12.57 -18.47
CA THR A 270 0.59 -12.82 -17.33
C THR A 270 0.84 -11.52 -16.60
N ARG A 271 1.28 -11.58 -15.34
CA ARG A 271 1.77 -10.40 -14.63
C ARG A 271 2.94 -9.76 -15.37
N LEU A 272 3.00 -8.42 -15.33
CA LEU A 272 4.14 -7.66 -15.82
C LEU A 272 5.18 -7.54 -14.70
N VAL A 273 6.19 -8.41 -14.72
CA VAL A 273 7.35 -8.30 -13.85
C VAL A 273 8.43 -7.51 -14.57
N PHE A 274 8.84 -6.38 -14.00
CA PHE A 274 9.80 -5.43 -14.60
C PHE A 274 11.06 -5.23 -13.76
N VAL A 275 11.32 -6.16 -12.84
CA VAL A 275 12.52 -6.24 -12.00
C VAL A 275 13.13 -7.64 -12.09
N GLY A 276 14.35 -7.82 -11.56
CA GLY A 276 15.00 -9.13 -11.50
C GLY A 276 14.32 -10.09 -10.52
N GLU A 277 14.56 -11.39 -10.67
CA GLU A 277 13.89 -12.47 -9.91
C GLU A 277 14.05 -12.35 -8.38
N THR A 278 15.15 -11.78 -7.90
CA THR A 278 15.41 -11.60 -6.46
C THR A 278 14.89 -10.28 -5.91
N THR A 279 14.37 -9.40 -6.77
CA THR A 279 13.87 -8.09 -6.37
C THR A 279 12.44 -8.22 -5.86
N PRO A 280 12.11 -7.68 -4.67
CA PRO A 280 10.78 -7.81 -4.12
C PRO A 280 9.70 -7.19 -5.03
N VAL A 281 8.60 -7.92 -5.22
CA VAL A 281 7.42 -7.47 -5.98
C VAL A 281 6.22 -7.31 -5.04
N SER A 282 5.25 -6.49 -5.42
CA SER A 282 3.99 -6.38 -4.69
C SER A 282 3.22 -7.69 -4.68
N VAL A 283 2.59 -7.99 -3.55
CA VAL A 283 1.44 -8.89 -3.42
C VAL A 283 0.44 -8.22 -2.50
N CYS A 284 -0.84 -8.26 -2.86
CA CYS A 284 -1.91 -7.76 -2.00
C CYS A 284 -2.68 -8.96 -1.43
N ALA A 285 -3.19 -8.83 -0.22
CA ALA A 285 -4.04 -9.84 0.38
C ALA A 285 -5.11 -9.14 1.18
N ASP A 286 -6.32 -9.70 1.15
CA ASP A 286 -7.36 -9.25 2.06
C ASP A 286 -6.84 -9.45 3.49
N SER A 287 -7.13 -8.48 4.35
CA SER A 287 -7.01 -8.66 5.79
C SER A 287 -8.12 -9.62 6.22
N THR A 288 -7.98 -10.91 5.91
CA THR A 288 -9.00 -11.93 6.20
C THR A 288 -9.27 -11.95 7.70
N GLY A 289 -10.40 -11.32 8.07
CA GLY A 289 -10.83 -11.12 9.44
C GLY A 289 -12.10 -10.26 9.59
N GLY A 290 -13.11 -10.50 8.75
CA GLY A 290 -14.54 -10.30 9.02
C GLY A 290 -15.03 -8.89 9.41
N GLY A 291 -15.45 -8.11 8.41
CA GLY A 291 -16.53 -7.14 8.56
C GLY A 291 -17.82 -7.79 8.03
N GLY A 292 -18.72 -8.19 8.93
CA GLY A 292 -20.00 -8.82 8.58
C GLY A 292 -20.43 -9.80 9.67
N GLY A 293 -21.49 -9.46 10.40
CA GLY A 293 -21.98 -10.23 11.55
C GLY A 293 -22.21 -11.72 11.25
N GLY A 294 -21.62 -12.56 12.08
CA GLY A 294 -21.79 -14.01 12.04
C GLY A 294 -20.69 -14.69 12.85
N GLY A 295 -21.01 -15.04 14.11
CA GLY A 295 -20.07 -15.75 14.98
C GLY A 295 -19.65 -17.10 14.40
N GLY A 296 -18.35 -17.37 14.39
CA GLY A 296 -17.84 -18.70 14.06
C GLY A 296 -16.34 -18.75 13.77
N GLY A 297 -15.53 -19.02 14.81
CA GLY A 297 -14.46 -20.01 14.85
C GLY A 297 -13.34 -20.09 13.78
N ALA A 298 -13.19 -19.15 12.85
CA ALA A 298 -12.06 -19.15 11.92
C ALA A 298 -10.88 -18.37 12.52
N SER A 299 -9.71 -19.02 12.62
CA SER A 299 -8.46 -18.35 13.01
C SER A 299 -8.14 -17.22 12.02
N LEU A 300 -7.87 -16.02 12.53
CA LEU A 300 -7.43 -14.89 11.75
C LEU A 300 -6.03 -15.17 11.19
N ALA A 301 -5.86 -14.98 9.87
CA ALA A 301 -4.57 -15.19 9.21
C ALA A 301 -3.59 -14.03 9.40
N VAL A 302 -4.10 -12.85 9.75
CA VAL A 302 -3.34 -11.62 10.02
C VAL A 302 -3.95 -10.97 11.26
N CYS A 303 -3.14 -10.35 12.13
CA CYS A 303 -3.65 -9.66 13.31
C CYS A 303 -3.61 -8.13 13.19
N ASP A 304 -2.90 -7.59 12.20
CA ASP A 304 -2.65 -6.15 12.06
C ASP A 304 -2.60 -5.72 10.59
N PRO A 305 -3.13 -4.53 10.24
CA PRO A 305 -3.29 -4.05 8.85
C PRO A 305 -1.99 -3.72 8.11
N GLY A 306 -0.83 -3.72 8.78
CA GLY A 306 0.39 -3.14 8.25
C GLY A 306 0.50 -1.65 8.56
N PHE A 307 1.57 -1.02 8.08
CA PHE A 307 1.74 0.42 8.13
C PHE A 307 1.68 1.00 6.72
N ASN A 308 0.55 1.61 6.38
CA ASN A 308 0.44 2.45 5.19
C ASN A 308 0.55 3.91 5.63
N ALA A 309 1.31 4.74 4.93
CA ALA A 309 1.40 6.14 5.31
C ALA A 309 0.02 6.82 5.23
N GLY A 310 -0.20 7.78 6.11
CA GLY A 310 -1.49 8.42 6.35
C GLY A 310 -2.43 7.62 7.24
N ASP A 311 -2.18 6.32 7.47
CA ASP A 311 -2.95 5.57 8.44
C ASP A 311 -2.79 6.24 9.82
N PHE A 312 -3.90 6.49 10.50
CA PHE A 312 -3.87 7.01 11.85
C PHE A 312 -4.88 6.29 12.75
N ARG A 313 -4.58 6.27 14.04
CA ARG A 313 -5.42 5.73 15.10
C ARG A 313 -5.41 6.72 16.24
N THR A 314 -6.59 7.12 16.70
CA THR A 314 -6.72 7.90 17.92
C THR A 314 -7.32 7.02 19.01
N SER A 315 -6.63 6.89 20.12
CA SER A 315 -7.05 6.11 21.28
C SER A 315 -7.18 6.99 22.52
N LEU A 316 -8.02 6.57 23.47
CA LEU A 316 -8.23 7.28 24.73
C LEU A 316 -7.84 6.39 25.91
N PRO A 317 -6.69 6.66 26.55
CA PRO A 317 -6.35 6.14 27.86
C PRO A 317 -7.29 6.67 28.96
N ASN A 318 -7.75 5.80 29.86
CA ASN A 318 -8.63 6.16 30.97
C ASN A 318 -7.91 6.79 32.19
N ASN A 319 -6.63 7.14 32.04
CA ASN A 319 -5.78 7.66 33.12
C ASN A 319 -5.67 9.20 33.13
N GLY A 320 -6.48 9.89 32.32
CA GLY A 320 -6.56 11.36 32.29
C GLY A 320 -5.53 12.05 31.39
N VAL A 321 -4.72 11.31 30.63
CA VAL A 321 -3.73 11.87 29.68
C VAL A 321 -4.40 12.48 28.43
N GLY A 322 -5.69 12.20 28.21
CA GLY A 322 -6.43 12.64 27.03
C GLY A 322 -6.18 11.73 25.82
N GLU A 323 -6.69 12.12 24.65
CA GLU A 323 -6.50 11.33 23.43
C GLU A 323 -5.03 11.26 23.02
N VAL A 324 -4.64 10.12 22.43
CA VAL A 324 -3.33 9.91 21.81
C VAL A 324 -3.55 9.47 20.38
N THR A 325 -2.92 10.15 19.43
CA THR A 325 -3.01 9.82 18.01
C THR A 325 -1.70 9.28 17.49
N GLU A 326 -1.69 8.05 17.00
CA GLU A 326 -0.57 7.49 16.24
C GLU A 326 -0.84 7.66 14.75
N ARG A 327 0.15 8.15 14.00
CA ARG A 327 0.07 8.37 12.56
C ARG A 327 1.28 7.79 11.87
N VAL A 328 1.04 6.96 10.85
CA VAL A 328 2.11 6.47 9.98
C VAL A 328 2.48 7.59 9.01
N VAL A 329 3.67 8.15 9.16
CA VAL A 329 4.16 9.25 8.30
C VAL A 329 4.63 8.71 6.95
N GLY A 330 5.20 7.50 6.94
CA GLY A 330 5.67 6.83 5.73
C GLY A 330 7.17 6.52 5.76
N PRO A 331 7.84 6.43 4.60
CA PRO A 331 9.23 6.02 4.54
C PRO A 331 10.18 7.05 5.18
N GLY A 332 11.20 6.57 5.88
CA GLY A 332 12.28 7.38 6.44
C GLY A 332 13.58 6.59 6.60
N THR A 333 14.54 7.19 7.30
CA THR A 333 15.79 6.51 7.67
C THR A 333 16.08 6.68 9.16
N PHE A 334 16.65 5.65 9.76
CA PHE A 334 17.14 5.70 11.14
C PHE A 334 18.43 4.89 11.24
N GLN A 335 19.51 5.50 11.74
CA GLN A 335 20.83 4.86 11.83
C GLN A 335 21.31 4.28 10.48
N GLY A 336 21.00 4.96 9.37
CA GLY A 336 21.34 4.53 8.01
C GLY A 336 20.47 3.39 7.46
N GLN A 337 19.45 2.92 8.20
CA GLN A 337 18.52 1.88 7.75
C GLN A 337 17.21 2.48 7.26
N SER A 338 16.62 1.90 6.21
CA SER A 338 15.27 2.21 5.75
C SER A 338 14.24 1.75 6.78
N VAL A 339 13.29 2.62 7.11
CA VAL A 339 12.24 2.38 8.11
C VAL A 339 10.92 3.02 7.69
N THR A 340 9.81 2.54 8.24
CA THR A 340 8.56 3.27 8.33
C THR A 340 8.56 4.10 9.61
N VAL A 341 8.24 5.39 9.47
CA VAL A 341 8.15 6.35 10.57
C VAL A 341 6.71 6.40 11.07
N LEU A 342 6.53 6.21 12.37
CA LEU A 342 5.27 6.40 13.08
C LEU A 342 5.44 7.57 14.05
N GLU A 343 4.52 8.53 14.02
CA GLU A 343 4.52 9.67 14.94
C GLU A 343 3.33 9.58 15.90
N GLN A 344 3.56 9.98 17.15
CA GLN A 344 2.57 9.97 18.22
C GLN A 344 2.30 11.40 18.67
N PHE A 345 1.03 11.80 18.68
CA PHE A 345 0.56 13.12 19.08
C PHE A 345 -0.32 13.02 20.33
N ASP A 346 -0.25 14.02 21.20
CA ASP A 346 -1.21 14.17 22.29
C ASP A 346 -2.56 14.73 21.81
N GLY A 347 -3.52 14.88 22.74
CA GLY A 347 -4.86 15.39 22.43
C GLY A 347 -4.92 16.84 21.95
N ASN A 348 -3.81 17.58 22.05
CA ASN A 348 -3.67 18.94 21.52
C ASN A 348 -2.98 18.96 20.14
N GLY A 349 -2.63 17.79 19.58
CA GLY A 349 -1.89 17.68 18.33
C GLY A 349 -0.39 17.95 18.47
N THR A 350 0.17 17.90 19.67
CA THR A 350 1.60 18.08 19.90
C THR A 350 2.33 16.76 19.68
N LEU A 351 3.38 16.76 18.85
CA LEU A 351 4.24 15.60 18.66
C LEU A 351 4.94 15.25 19.98
N THR A 352 4.75 14.02 20.45
CA THR A 352 5.32 13.50 21.71
C THR A 352 6.36 12.41 21.48
N ASN A 353 6.21 11.62 20.42
CA ASN A 353 7.13 10.52 20.12
C ASN A 353 7.18 10.25 18.61
N ARG A 354 8.31 9.71 18.15
CA ARG A 354 8.49 9.18 16.81
C ARG A 354 9.16 7.82 16.89
N TYR A 355 8.55 6.80 16.32
CA TYR A 355 9.07 5.44 16.26
C TYR A 355 9.61 5.12 14.87
N TYR A 356 10.65 4.30 14.83
CA TYR A 356 11.31 3.86 13.59
C TYR A 356 11.22 2.35 13.48
N GLN A 357 10.43 1.87 12.52
CA GLN A 357 10.05 0.47 12.44
C GLN A 357 10.34 -0.13 11.06
N GLN A 358 10.79 -1.37 11.02
CA GLN A 358 10.80 -2.18 9.81
C GLN A 358 9.63 -3.15 9.87
N VAL A 359 8.88 -3.22 8.77
CA VAL A 359 7.72 -4.11 8.64
C VAL A 359 8.03 -5.16 7.61
N THR A 360 7.94 -6.42 8.02
CA THR A 360 8.00 -7.57 7.11
C THR A 360 6.62 -8.25 7.05
N PRO A 361 6.42 -9.22 6.16
CA PRO A 361 5.19 -10.01 6.17
C PRO A 361 4.94 -10.72 7.52
N THR A 362 5.99 -11.06 8.28
CA THR A 362 5.88 -11.87 9.51
C THR A 362 6.16 -11.11 10.80
N GLU A 363 6.89 -10.00 10.76
CA GLU A 363 7.41 -9.32 11.96
C GLU A 363 7.43 -7.79 11.82
N TYR A 364 7.24 -7.12 12.97
CA TYR A 364 7.63 -5.73 13.22
C TYR A 364 8.95 -5.70 13.99
N LEU A 365 9.89 -4.89 13.52
CA LEU A 365 11.14 -4.61 14.19
C LEU A 365 11.20 -3.11 14.52
N THR A 366 11.11 -2.74 15.79
CA THR A 366 11.28 -1.35 16.22
C THR A 366 12.76 -1.12 16.53
N LEU A 367 13.40 -0.28 15.72
CA LEU A 367 14.84 0.01 15.83
C LEU A 367 15.13 1.06 16.92
N GLY A 368 14.15 1.91 17.22
CA GLY A 368 14.31 2.99 18.17
C GLY A 368 13.15 3.97 18.15
N ASN A 369 13.27 5.00 18.98
CA ASN A 369 12.33 6.10 19.03
C ASN A 369 12.99 7.42 19.47
N GLU A 370 12.35 8.53 19.15
CA GLU A 370 12.70 9.88 19.58
C GLU A 370 11.54 10.49 20.37
N ALA A 371 11.77 10.83 21.63
CA ALA A 371 10.81 11.57 22.44
C ALA A 371 10.96 13.07 22.22
N PHE A 372 9.83 13.77 22.15
CA PHE A 372 9.75 15.20 21.85
C PHE A 372 9.23 16.00 23.05
N GLN A 373 9.79 17.19 23.23
CA GLN A 373 9.26 18.21 24.14
C GLN A 373 9.45 19.58 23.49
N ASN A 374 8.39 20.40 23.46
CA ASN A 374 8.40 21.73 22.83
C ASN A 374 8.92 21.73 21.38
N GLY A 375 8.58 20.67 20.62
CA GLY A 375 8.97 20.52 19.21
C GLY A 375 10.43 20.09 18.98
N ALA A 376 11.21 19.85 20.04
CA ALA A 376 12.59 19.36 19.93
C ALA A 376 12.71 17.92 20.43
N VAL A 377 13.62 17.15 19.81
CA VAL A 377 14.01 15.83 20.31
C VAL A 377 14.75 16.03 21.63
N VAL A 378 14.22 15.45 22.70
CA VAL A 378 14.85 15.51 24.04
C VAL A 378 15.54 14.22 24.43
N LEU A 379 15.16 13.10 23.81
CA LEU A 379 15.71 11.78 24.08
C LEU A 379 15.60 10.90 22.84
N THR A 380 16.72 10.31 22.41
CA THR A 380 16.76 9.28 21.38
C THR A 380 17.08 7.95 22.03
N THR A 381 16.27 6.92 21.77
CA THR A 381 16.51 5.55 22.22
C THR A 381 16.77 4.65 21.02
N VAL A 382 17.85 3.87 21.08
CA VAL A 382 18.18 2.84 20.09
C VAL A 382 18.00 1.46 20.73
N PHE A 383 17.25 0.58 20.08
CA PHE A 383 17.03 -0.80 20.53
C PHE A 383 18.01 -1.75 19.83
N ASN A 384 18.78 -2.50 20.63
CA ASN A 384 19.70 -3.51 20.11
C ASN A 384 19.58 -4.84 20.90
N PRO A 385 19.25 -5.97 20.24
CA PRO A 385 18.66 -6.02 18.89
C PRO A 385 17.35 -5.21 18.82
N PRO A 386 16.79 -4.92 17.62
CA PRO A 386 15.50 -4.25 17.51
C PRO A 386 14.41 -4.98 18.30
N ALA A 387 13.48 -4.22 18.90
CA ALA A 387 12.34 -4.81 19.59
C ALA A 387 11.43 -5.50 18.58
N ARG A 388 11.17 -6.80 18.79
CA ARG A 388 10.51 -7.65 17.80
C ARG A 388 9.09 -8.04 18.22
N PHE A 389 8.13 -7.88 17.31
CA PHE A 389 6.76 -8.37 17.45
C PHE A 389 6.41 -9.23 16.23
N ILE A 390 6.02 -10.49 16.45
CA ILE A 390 5.54 -11.39 15.40
C ILE A 390 4.09 -11.00 15.06
N ARG A 391 3.82 -10.75 13.78
CA ARG A 391 2.51 -10.26 13.27
C ARG A 391 1.45 -11.34 13.21
N VAL A 392 1.86 -12.59 13.00
CA VAL A 392 0.97 -13.74 12.75
C VAL A 392 1.37 -15.01 13.54
N PRO A 393 1.67 -14.91 14.85
CA PRO A 393 1.96 -16.11 15.64
C PRO A 393 0.70 -16.99 15.69
N ALA A 394 0.90 -18.31 15.77
CA ALA A 394 -0.20 -19.25 15.93
C ALA A 394 -0.94 -19.02 17.24
N ILE A 395 -2.22 -19.38 17.32
CA ILE A 395 -2.97 -19.35 18.57
C ILE A 395 -2.26 -20.27 19.58
N ASN A 396 -2.09 -19.77 20.80
CA ASN A 396 -1.30 -20.33 21.90
C ASN A 396 0.23 -20.30 21.74
N GLU A 397 0.76 -19.84 20.61
CA GLU A 397 2.19 -19.61 20.46
C GLU A 397 2.65 -18.51 21.43
N THR A 398 3.73 -18.79 22.14
CA THR A 398 4.37 -17.86 23.08
C THR A 398 5.81 -17.68 22.67
N TYR A 399 6.27 -16.44 22.64
CA TYR A 399 7.67 -16.12 22.39
C TYR A 399 8.15 -15.04 23.35
N THR A 400 9.44 -15.10 23.67
CA THR A 400 10.11 -14.11 24.51
C THR A 400 11.18 -13.40 23.69
N VAL A 401 11.27 -12.09 23.85
CA VAL A 401 12.30 -11.25 23.23
C VAL A 401 13.02 -10.46 24.32
N SER A 402 14.34 -10.38 24.20
CA SER A 402 15.17 -9.57 25.08
C SER A 402 15.98 -8.59 24.24
N TYR A 403 15.99 -7.32 24.66
CA TYR A 403 16.70 -6.27 23.95
C TYR A 403 17.10 -5.15 24.91
N THR A 404 18.11 -4.36 24.53
CA THR A 404 18.56 -3.20 25.31
C THR A 404 18.18 -1.92 24.59
N GLY A 405 17.48 -1.02 25.27
CA GLY A 405 17.28 0.35 24.83
C GLY A 405 18.39 1.24 25.39
N THR A 406 19.20 1.84 24.52
CA THR A 406 20.20 2.84 24.91
C THR A 406 19.64 4.23 24.62
N SER A 407 19.34 4.96 25.69
CA SER A 407 18.73 6.29 25.62
C SER A 407 19.77 7.37 25.84
N ASN A 408 19.82 8.36 24.94
CA ASN A 408 20.74 9.50 25.01
C ASN A 408 19.98 10.80 24.71
N GLY A 409 20.16 11.82 25.54
CA GLY A 409 19.58 13.14 25.31
C GLY A 409 19.45 13.97 26.58
N SER A 410 19.40 15.30 26.42
CA SER A 410 19.25 16.26 27.53
C SER A 410 20.23 16.07 28.70
N GLY A 411 21.49 15.70 28.41
CA GLY A 411 22.52 15.47 29.42
C GLY A 411 22.41 14.15 30.18
N LEU A 412 21.47 13.27 29.79
CA LEU A 412 21.28 11.95 30.37
C LEU A 412 21.64 10.87 29.36
N SER A 413 22.32 9.83 29.84
CA SER A 413 22.58 8.60 29.09
C SER A 413 22.34 7.41 30.00
N TYR A 414 21.49 6.49 29.57
CA TYR A 414 21.19 5.29 30.34
C TYR A 414 20.74 4.15 29.45
N THR A 415 20.79 2.94 30.01
CA THR A 415 20.31 1.74 29.35
C THR A 415 19.14 1.15 30.12
N THR A 416 18.11 0.73 29.40
CA THR A 416 17.02 -0.09 29.92
C THR A 416 17.11 -1.47 29.30
N GLN A 417 17.16 -2.50 30.14
CA GLN A 417 17.04 -3.89 29.70
C GLN A 417 15.55 -4.22 29.59
N TYR A 418 15.14 -4.81 28.47
CA TYR A 418 13.78 -5.24 28.23
C TYR A 418 13.75 -6.75 28.09
N GLN A 419 12.77 -7.38 28.72
CA GLN A 419 12.36 -8.74 28.44
C GLN A 419 10.85 -8.75 28.25
N GLU A 420 10.40 -9.12 27.07
CA GLU A 420 8.97 -9.21 26.77
C GLU A 420 8.57 -10.64 26.45
N THR A 421 7.51 -11.11 27.06
CA THR A 421 6.87 -12.38 26.72
C THR A 421 5.50 -12.10 26.12
N ILE A 422 5.28 -12.56 24.90
CA ILE A 422 4.06 -12.32 24.13
C ILE A 422 3.44 -13.66 23.76
N LYS A 423 2.14 -13.80 23.99
CA LYS A 423 1.34 -14.97 23.61
C LYS A 423 0.09 -14.52 22.87
N ARG A 424 -0.20 -15.10 21.70
CA ARG A 424 -1.55 -15.00 21.11
C ARG A 424 -2.45 -15.99 21.83
N GLU A 425 -3.43 -15.53 22.57
CA GLU A 425 -4.28 -16.40 23.38
C GLU A 425 -5.46 -16.97 22.59
N ALA A 426 -6.10 -16.13 21.79
CA ALA A 426 -7.31 -16.45 21.06
C ALA A 426 -7.56 -15.42 19.96
N ASP A 427 -8.52 -15.74 19.10
CA ASP A 427 -9.20 -14.75 18.27
C ASP A 427 -10.62 -14.58 18.80
N GLU A 428 -11.02 -13.34 19.01
CA GLU A 428 -12.33 -13.01 19.55
C GLU A 428 -12.86 -11.70 19.00
N VAL A 429 -14.19 -11.57 19.07
CA VAL A 429 -14.86 -10.30 18.78
C VAL A 429 -14.63 -9.36 19.95
N LYS A 430 -14.16 -8.15 19.67
CA LYS A 430 -13.94 -7.10 20.64
C LYS A 430 -14.57 -5.80 20.16
N THR A 431 -15.31 -5.15 21.06
CA THR A 431 -15.89 -3.83 20.84
C THR A 431 -14.99 -2.77 21.47
N ALA A 432 -14.73 -1.72 20.70
CA ALA A 432 -14.15 -0.44 21.12
C ALA A 432 -15.14 0.68 20.74
N THR A 433 -14.86 1.92 21.12
CA THR A 433 -15.69 3.08 20.71
C THR A 433 -15.81 3.16 19.18
N ALA A 434 -14.71 2.90 18.46
CA ALA A 434 -14.67 2.97 17.01
C ALA A 434 -15.41 1.84 16.26
N GLY A 435 -15.97 0.86 16.99
CA GLY A 435 -16.74 -0.23 16.40
C GLY A 435 -16.48 -1.60 17.03
N THR A 436 -17.01 -2.63 16.37
CA THR A 436 -16.85 -4.03 16.77
C THR A 436 -16.05 -4.78 15.73
N PHE A 437 -14.98 -5.44 16.17
CA PHE A 437 -13.98 -6.04 15.31
C PHE A 437 -13.71 -7.49 15.70
N ASN A 438 -13.47 -8.35 14.72
CA ASN A 438 -12.74 -9.59 14.97
C ASN A 438 -11.28 -9.23 15.24
N SER A 439 -10.71 -9.79 16.30
CA SER A 439 -9.39 -9.38 16.78
C SER A 439 -8.58 -10.54 17.35
N CYS A 440 -7.27 -10.46 17.18
CA CYS A 440 -6.33 -11.31 17.88
C CYS A 440 -6.13 -10.77 19.29
N LYS A 441 -6.38 -11.60 20.30
CA LYS A 441 -6.08 -11.29 21.70
C LYS A 441 -4.68 -11.77 22.05
N PHE A 442 -3.86 -10.85 22.53
CA PHE A 442 -2.51 -11.11 23.00
C PHE A 442 -2.41 -10.88 24.51
N LYS A 443 -1.67 -11.77 25.18
CA LYS A 443 -1.09 -11.50 26.49
C LYS A 443 0.34 -11.04 26.29
N ARG A 444 0.71 -9.91 26.87
CA ARG A 444 2.07 -9.36 26.81
C ARG A 444 2.54 -8.98 28.21
N ASN A 445 3.65 -9.56 28.64
CA ASN A 445 4.34 -9.20 29.87
C ASN A 445 5.66 -8.51 29.49
N ILE A 446 5.89 -7.31 30.01
CA ILE A 446 7.10 -6.51 29.77
C ILE A 446 7.79 -6.33 31.12
N VAL A 447 9.00 -6.84 31.24
CA VAL A 447 9.90 -6.58 32.35
C VAL A 447 10.96 -5.60 31.88
N THR A 448 11.08 -4.48 32.58
CA THR A 448 12.13 -3.48 32.32
C THR A 448 13.03 -3.33 33.52
N THR A 449 14.33 -3.20 33.28
CA THR A 449 15.32 -2.89 34.32
C THR A 449 16.14 -1.68 33.91
N THR A 450 16.02 -0.59 34.66
CA THR A 450 16.75 0.67 34.45
C THR A 450 17.38 1.09 35.78
N PHE A 451 18.67 1.42 35.79
CA PHE A 451 19.42 1.75 37.01
C PHE A 451 19.29 0.70 38.14
N GLY A 452 19.12 -0.57 37.78
CA GLY A 452 18.93 -1.67 38.73
C GLY A 452 17.51 -1.77 39.33
N VAL A 453 16.60 -0.85 38.99
CA VAL A 453 15.19 -0.92 39.39
C VAL A 453 14.41 -1.68 38.35
N THR A 454 13.65 -2.68 38.78
CA THR A 454 12.82 -3.51 37.90
C THR A 454 11.35 -3.11 38.00
N ALA A 455 10.70 -2.94 36.85
CA ALA A 455 9.26 -2.76 36.73
C ALA A 455 8.67 -3.84 35.83
N THR A 456 7.44 -4.25 36.11
CA THR A 456 6.69 -5.20 35.28
C THR A 456 5.37 -4.59 34.84
N VAL A 457 5.05 -4.76 33.56
CA VAL A 457 3.78 -4.39 32.96
C VAL A 457 3.15 -5.63 32.35
N ASP A 458 1.97 -5.98 32.83
CA ASP A 458 1.13 -7.03 32.26
C ASP A 458 0.03 -6.41 31.42
N MET A 459 -0.15 -6.90 30.20
CA MET A 459 -1.11 -6.35 29.25
C MET A 459 -1.93 -7.44 28.58
N ASP A 460 -3.24 -7.18 28.46
CA ASP A 460 -4.10 -7.79 27.46
C ASP A 460 -4.26 -6.80 26.31
N LEU A 461 -4.03 -7.26 25.09
CA LEU A 461 -3.94 -6.42 23.90
C LEU A 461 -4.78 -7.03 22.77
N TRP A 462 -5.68 -6.26 22.18
CA TRP A 462 -6.52 -6.68 21.06
C TRP A 462 -6.11 -5.94 19.80
N LEU A 463 -5.70 -6.69 18.78
CA LEU A 463 -5.38 -6.15 17.46
C LEU A 463 -6.39 -6.67 16.43
N ALA A 464 -7.03 -5.76 15.71
CA ALA A 464 -7.89 -6.07 14.59
C ALA A 464 -7.09 -6.06 13.27
N PRO A 465 -7.29 -7.01 12.35
CA PRO A 465 -6.58 -7.04 11.07
C PRO A 465 -6.85 -5.83 10.17
N GLN A 466 -7.98 -5.17 10.39
CA GLN A 466 -8.45 -4.02 9.62
C GLN A 466 -7.90 -2.70 10.15
N VAL A 467 -7.62 -2.62 11.45
CA VAL A 467 -7.31 -1.35 12.11
C VAL A 467 -6.03 -1.40 12.92
N GLY A 468 -5.60 -2.52 13.50
CA GLY A 468 -4.45 -2.62 14.39
C GLY A 468 -4.93 -2.64 15.84
N THR A 469 -4.19 -2.04 16.78
CA THR A 469 -4.60 -2.00 18.19
C THR A 469 -5.94 -1.31 18.36
N ILE A 470 -6.94 -2.05 18.87
CA ILE A 470 -8.30 -1.53 19.13
C ILE A 470 -8.59 -1.36 20.63
N TYR A 471 -7.92 -2.14 21.47
CA TYR A 471 -8.12 -2.11 22.91
C TYR A 471 -6.88 -2.63 23.63
N THR A 472 -6.50 -1.96 24.72
CA THR A 472 -5.44 -2.43 25.62
C THR A 472 -5.91 -2.35 27.07
N ARG A 473 -5.56 -3.34 27.87
CA ARG A 473 -5.68 -3.34 29.32
C ARG A 473 -4.31 -3.61 29.91
N ALA A 474 -3.71 -2.61 30.55
CA ALA A 474 -2.38 -2.71 31.14
C ALA A 474 -2.45 -2.57 32.67
N THR A 475 -1.68 -3.38 33.39
CA THR A 475 -1.49 -3.31 34.84
C THR A 475 0.00 -3.25 35.14
N THR A 476 0.43 -2.28 35.95
CA THR A 476 1.83 -2.08 36.30
C THR A 476 2.08 -2.47 37.76
N SER A 477 3.16 -3.19 38.04
CA SER A 477 3.54 -3.58 39.41
C SER A 477 4.28 -2.47 40.19
N THR A 478 4.38 -1.26 39.64
CA THR A 478 5.15 -0.15 40.24
C THR A 478 4.40 0.48 41.43
N PRO A 479 5.06 0.71 42.59
CA PRO A 479 4.44 1.39 43.73
C PRO A 479 3.90 2.78 43.34
N GLY A 480 2.61 3.02 43.60
CA GLY A 480 1.94 4.31 43.33
C GLY A 480 1.34 4.47 41.92
N ALA A 481 1.46 3.48 41.04
CA ALA A 481 0.83 3.51 39.73
C ALA A 481 -0.69 3.28 39.80
N PRO A 482 -1.49 3.84 38.86
CA PRO A 482 -2.92 3.58 38.81
C PRO A 482 -3.20 2.07 38.62
N PRO A 483 -4.25 1.52 39.27
CA PRO A 483 -4.44 0.08 39.41
C PRO A 483 -4.71 -0.67 38.08
N GLN A 484 -5.04 0.05 37.01
CA GLN A 484 -5.18 -0.48 35.65
C GLN A 484 -5.35 0.68 34.67
N VAL A 485 -4.66 0.64 33.53
CA VAL A 485 -4.86 1.58 32.41
C VAL A 485 -5.59 0.84 31.28
N LEU A 486 -6.73 1.38 30.88
CA LEU A 486 -7.49 0.94 29.71
C LEU A 486 -7.27 1.95 28.59
N ILE A 487 -6.98 1.47 27.40
CA ILE A 487 -6.80 2.29 26.20
C ILE A 487 -7.80 1.79 25.17
N ASP A 488 -8.73 2.66 24.77
CA ASP A 488 -9.82 2.32 23.86
C ASP A 488 -9.70 3.11 22.56
N LEU A 489 -9.79 2.44 21.41
CA LEU A 489 -9.76 3.09 20.11
C LEU A 489 -11.01 3.95 19.90
N GLN A 490 -10.80 5.24 19.66
CA GLN A 490 -11.86 6.23 19.47
C GLN A 490 -12.24 6.41 18.01
N ARG A 491 -11.23 6.46 17.12
CA ARG A 491 -11.40 6.62 15.66
C ARG A 491 -10.13 6.22 14.93
N ALA A 492 -10.24 5.86 13.65
CA ALA A 492 -9.07 5.58 12.81
C ALA A 492 -9.34 5.86 11.33
N ARG A 493 -8.28 6.05 10.55
CA ARG A 493 -8.31 5.88 9.10
C ARG A 493 -7.22 4.91 8.73
N VAL A 494 -7.56 3.78 8.10
CA VAL A 494 -6.61 2.74 7.73
C VAL A 494 -6.88 2.26 6.32
N ASN A 495 -5.85 2.21 5.48
CA ASN A 495 -5.92 1.78 4.08
C ASN A 495 -7.02 2.51 3.27
N GLY A 496 -7.22 3.80 3.55
CA GLY A 496 -8.23 4.64 2.90
C GLY A 496 -9.65 4.53 3.48
N VAL A 497 -9.88 3.69 4.49
CA VAL A 497 -11.19 3.50 5.13
C VAL A 497 -11.23 4.23 6.47
N ASP A 498 -12.28 5.01 6.69
CA ASP A 498 -12.54 5.67 7.97
C ASP A 498 -13.34 4.75 8.90
N PHE A 499 -12.90 4.67 10.15
CA PHE A 499 -13.56 4.01 11.26
C PHE A 499 -13.99 5.10 12.26
N PRO A 500 -15.31 5.24 12.49
CA PRO A 500 -15.89 6.36 13.23
C PRO A 500 -15.39 6.45 14.66
#